data_AF-A0A0A6PDG2-F1
#
_entry.id   AF-A0A0A6PDG2-F1
#
_cell.length_a   1.000
_cell.length_b   1.000
_cell.length_c   1.000
_cell.angle_alpha   90.00
_cell.angle_beta   90.00
_cell.angle_gamma   90.00
#
_symmetry.space_group_name_H-M   'P 1'
#
loop_
_entity.id
_entity.type
_entity.pdbx_description
1 polymer ?
#
loop_
_entity_poly.entity_id
_entity_poly.type
_entity_poly.pdbx_seq_one_letter_code
_entity_poly.pdbx_strand_id
1 'polypeptide(L)'
;MYYKEYEKHDLPETLVSQLDYTRVQLELEGRNSDTFRTLGNIDTAVTDIPACLSPEALQELLDKNEHRLRADDDARAFFRYDLWVSEDRENQNILQNEISRFMPGASPSGFFWYPNGSHMGWHTNANRPGERLFCTYVKEGGKSFFRYRHPDTGKIYTCWEKEGWNFRIFLVGNRAENYLWHCVYAAVERMSFGFYLPLELMKHD
;
A
#
# COMPACT_ATOMS: atom_id res chain seq x y z
N MET A 1 -3.13 -18.38 1.67
CA MET A 1 -3.90 -17.32 2.38
C MET A 1 -3.81 -16.05 1.53
N TYR A 2 -4.92 -15.45 1.10
CA TYR A 2 -4.88 -14.28 0.19
C TYR A 2 -4.73 -12.94 0.91
N TYR A 3 -5.19 -12.87 2.16
CA TYR A 3 -5.24 -11.66 2.95
C TYR A 3 -5.26 -12.02 4.43
N LYS A 4 -4.48 -11.29 5.24
CA LYS A 4 -4.48 -11.37 6.69
C LYS A 4 -4.12 -10.01 7.29
N GLU A 5 -4.90 -9.58 8.28
CA GLU A 5 -4.57 -8.45 9.13
C GLU A 5 -3.76 -8.90 10.35
N TYR A 6 -2.91 -8.00 10.82
CA TYR A 6 -2.09 -8.16 12.00
C TYR A 6 -2.29 -6.94 12.90
N GLU A 7 -2.30 -7.19 14.21
CA GLU A 7 -2.24 -6.16 15.22
C GLU A 7 -0.78 -5.80 15.53
N LYS A 8 -0.55 -4.64 16.15
CA LYS A 8 0.81 -4.17 16.49
C LYS A 8 1.63 -5.21 17.28
N HIS A 9 0.99 -5.96 18.16
CA HIS A 9 1.64 -6.97 19.00
C HIS A 9 1.97 -8.27 18.26
N ASP A 10 1.48 -8.45 17.03
CA ASP A 10 1.82 -9.61 16.21
C ASP A 10 3.15 -9.41 15.44
N LEU A 11 3.68 -8.19 15.42
CA LEU A 11 4.95 -7.85 14.76
C LEU A 11 6.06 -7.65 15.79
N PRO A 12 7.35 -7.88 15.42
CA PRO A 12 8.48 -7.57 16.29
C PRO A 12 8.47 -6.10 16.72
N GLU A 13 8.68 -5.85 18.01
CA GLU A 13 8.69 -4.49 18.57
C GLU A 13 9.75 -3.60 17.91
N THR A 14 10.90 -4.17 17.55
CA THR A 14 11.98 -3.49 16.82
C THR A 14 11.54 -3.00 15.45
N LEU A 15 10.78 -3.82 14.72
CA LEU A 15 10.21 -3.44 13.43
C LEU A 15 9.21 -2.29 13.58
N VAL A 16 8.29 -2.38 14.54
CA VAL A 16 7.30 -1.32 14.75
C VAL A 16 7.96 -0.02 15.19
N SER A 17 8.98 -0.09 16.06
CA SER A 17 9.74 1.08 16.50
C SER A 17 10.48 1.75 15.33
N GLN A 18 11.07 0.96 14.44
CA GLN A 18 11.75 1.50 13.26
C GLN A 18 10.77 2.13 12.27
N LEU A 19 9.59 1.52 12.07
CA LEU A 19 8.52 2.12 11.27
C LEU A 19 8.08 3.48 11.83
N ASP A 20 7.93 3.59 13.16
CA ASP A 20 7.60 4.86 13.82
C ASP A 20 8.71 5.89 13.66
N TYR A 21 9.98 5.49 13.83
CA TYR A 21 11.11 6.38 13.60
C TYR A 21 11.10 6.92 12.17
N THR A 22 10.98 6.04 11.16
CA THR A 22 10.91 6.45 9.76
C THR A 22 9.72 7.38 9.50
N ARG A 23 8.54 7.07 10.03
CA ARG A 23 7.34 7.94 9.93
C ARG A 23 7.62 9.33 10.47
N VAL A 24 8.22 9.46 11.65
CA VAL A 24 8.53 10.76 12.27
C VAL A 24 9.53 11.54 11.43
N GLN A 25 10.57 10.90 10.89
CA GLN A 25 11.51 11.59 9.98
C GLN A 25 10.79 12.15 8.75
N LEU A 26 9.86 11.38 8.14
CA LEU A 26 9.07 11.85 7.01
C LEU A 26 8.16 13.04 7.33
N GLU A 27 7.69 13.14 8.57
CA GLU A 27 6.91 14.29 9.03
C GLU A 27 7.80 15.53 9.24
N LEU A 28 9.05 15.34 9.70
CA LEU A 28 10.00 16.41 10.03
C LEU A 28 10.73 17.01 8.82
N GLU A 29 11.11 16.19 7.84
CA GLU A 29 11.89 16.61 6.66
C GLU A 29 11.16 17.62 5.76
N GLY A 30 9.87 17.83 5.99
CA GLY A 30 9.06 18.72 5.19
C GLY A 30 8.72 18.10 3.83
N ARG A 31 7.54 18.44 3.32
CA ARG A 31 7.02 17.90 2.05
C ARG A 31 7.57 18.72 0.89
N ASN A 32 8.86 18.57 0.57
CA ASN A 32 9.47 19.22 -0.58
C ASN A 32 9.48 18.31 -1.81
N SER A 33 9.54 18.92 -3.00
CA SER A 33 9.53 18.23 -4.29
C SER A 33 10.78 17.38 -4.55
N ASP A 34 11.85 17.60 -3.79
CA ASP A 34 13.12 16.89 -3.96
C ASP A 34 13.06 15.47 -3.36
N THR A 35 12.19 15.28 -2.37
CA THR A 35 11.98 13.99 -1.69
C THR A 35 10.74 13.24 -2.18
N PHE A 36 9.65 13.96 -2.47
CA PHE A 36 8.40 13.38 -2.94
C PHE A 36 8.16 13.63 -4.43
N ARG A 37 7.87 12.56 -5.17
CA ARG A 37 7.32 12.62 -6.53
C ARG A 37 5.81 12.39 -6.48
N THR A 38 5.06 13.21 -7.17
CA THR A 38 3.62 12.98 -7.36
C THR A 38 3.40 11.70 -8.17
N LEU A 39 2.49 10.85 -7.68
CA LEU A 39 1.92 9.75 -8.43
C LEU A 39 0.50 10.12 -8.82
N GLY A 40 0.25 10.12 -10.13
CA GLY A 40 -1.01 10.53 -10.74
C GLY A 40 -1.18 12.05 -10.84
N ASN A 41 -2.35 12.47 -11.28
CA ASN A 41 -2.63 13.87 -11.58
C ASN A 41 -3.25 14.58 -10.36
N ILE A 42 -2.41 15.27 -9.58
CA ILE A 42 -2.85 16.00 -8.38
C ILE A 42 -3.75 17.21 -8.68
N ASP A 43 -3.75 17.68 -9.93
CA ASP A 43 -4.49 18.87 -10.38
C ASP A 43 -5.86 18.50 -10.98
N THR A 44 -6.11 17.23 -11.29
CA THR A 44 -7.46 16.80 -11.68
C THR A 44 -8.35 16.72 -10.46
N ALA A 45 -9.34 17.60 -10.40
CA ALA A 45 -10.42 17.53 -9.44
C ALA A 45 -11.25 16.26 -9.67
N VAL A 46 -10.89 15.15 -9.02
CA VAL A 46 -11.80 14.02 -8.87
C VAL A 46 -12.89 14.46 -7.91
N THR A 47 -14.08 14.71 -8.46
CA THR A 47 -15.20 15.31 -7.72
C THR A 47 -15.92 14.32 -6.80
N ASP A 48 -15.75 13.01 -7.01
CA ASP A 48 -16.28 11.96 -6.15
C ASP A 48 -15.34 10.74 -6.07
N ILE A 49 -14.30 10.85 -5.24
CA ILE A 49 -13.32 9.78 -5.01
C ILE A 49 -13.99 8.49 -4.51
N PRO A 50 -14.91 8.52 -3.52
CA PRO A 50 -15.60 7.31 -3.08
C PRO A 50 -16.32 6.54 -4.20
N ALA A 51 -16.92 7.23 -5.17
CA ALA A 51 -17.55 6.59 -6.33
C ALA A 51 -16.53 5.86 -7.22
N CYS A 52 -15.36 6.46 -7.52
CA CYS A 52 -14.30 5.81 -8.30
C CYS A 52 -13.73 4.54 -7.63
N LEU A 53 -13.88 4.44 -6.31
CA LEU A 53 -13.39 3.32 -5.51
C LEU A 53 -14.49 2.29 -5.19
N SER A 54 -15.71 2.47 -5.71
CA SER A 54 -16.86 1.65 -5.38
C SER A 54 -16.79 0.24 -6.01
N PRO A 55 -17.59 -0.71 -5.49
CA PRO A 55 -17.83 -2.00 -6.15
C PRO A 55 -18.28 -1.87 -7.62
N GLU A 56 -19.15 -0.90 -7.90
CA GLU A 56 -19.69 -0.65 -9.24
C GLU A 56 -18.58 -0.18 -10.17
N ALA A 57 -17.71 0.72 -9.71
CA ALA A 57 -16.54 1.14 -10.48
C ALA A 57 -15.61 -0.03 -10.82
N LEU A 58 -15.39 -0.96 -9.88
CA LEU A 58 -14.65 -2.19 -10.20
C LEU A 58 -15.38 -3.06 -11.23
N GLN A 59 -16.70 -3.21 -11.09
CA GLN A 59 -17.49 -4.01 -12.03
C GLN A 59 -17.39 -3.47 -13.45
N GLU A 60 -17.43 -2.14 -13.64
CA GLU A 60 -17.23 -1.52 -14.95
C GLU A 60 -15.86 -1.85 -15.56
N LEU A 61 -14.80 -1.91 -14.75
CA LEU A 61 -13.46 -2.30 -15.21
C LEU A 61 -13.41 -3.76 -15.64
N LEU A 62 -14.07 -4.63 -14.87
CA LEU A 62 -14.16 -6.06 -15.18
C LEU A 62 -14.95 -6.30 -16.46
N ASP A 63 -16.07 -5.59 -16.66
CA ASP A 63 -16.92 -5.70 -17.86
C ASP A 63 -16.19 -5.24 -19.13
N LYS A 64 -15.30 -4.26 -19.00
CA LYS A 64 -14.42 -3.80 -20.10
C LYS A 64 -13.21 -4.71 -20.33
N ASN A 65 -13.02 -5.74 -19.51
CA ASN A 65 -11.83 -6.60 -19.49
C ASN A 65 -10.53 -5.78 -19.37
N GLU A 66 -10.55 -4.70 -18.58
CA GLU A 66 -9.36 -3.89 -18.32
C GLU A 66 -8.38 -4.64 -17.41
N HIS A 67 -7.08 -4.53 -17.72
CA HIS A 67 -6.01 -5.04 -16.88
C HIS A 67 -5.22 -3.89 -16.28
N ARG A 68 -5.62 -3.43 -15.09
CA ARG A 68 -4.91 -2.36 -14.38
C ARG A 68 -3.83 -2.95 -13.49
N LEU A 69 -2.60 -2.97 -14.01
CA LEU A 69 -1.44 -3.47 -13.26
C LEU A 69 -1.02 -2.49 -12.17
N ARG A 70 -1.27 -1.20 -12.34
CA ARG A 70 -0.96 -0.12 -11.38
C ARG A 70 -2.09 0.91 -11.36
N ALA A 71 -2.15 1.71 -10.30
CA ALA A 71 -3.10 2.82 -10.20
C ALA A 71 -2.68 4.06 -11.00
N ASP A 72 -1.39 4.22 -11.34
CA ASP A 72 -0.76 5.31 -12.12
C ASP A 72 -1.60 6.60 -12.22
N ASP A 73 -2.36 6.80 -13.31
CA ASP A 73 -3.13 8.03 -13.58
C ASP A 73 -4.36 8.24 -12.68
N ASP A 74 -4.87 7.16 -12.08
CA ASP A 74 -5.97 7.12 -11.12
C ASP A 74 -5.42 7.02 -9.68
N ALA A 75 -4.40 7.80 -9.39
CA ALA A 75 -3.85 7.95 -8.06
C ALA A 75 -3.72 9.43 -7.71
N ARG A 76 -3.87 9.72 -6.42
CA ARG A 76 -3.52 11.02 -5.84
C ARG A 76 -2.68 10.76 -4.61
N ALA A 77 -1.43 10.37 -4.80
CA ALA A 77 -0.51 10.07 -3.71
C ALA A 77 0.89 10.60 -4.03
N PHE A 78 1.71 10.80 -3.01
CA PHE A 78 3.09 11.23 -3.16
C PHE A 78 4.00 10.04 -2.88
N PHE A 79 4.72 9.60 -3.91
CA PHE A 79 5.73 8.55 -3.83
C PHE A 79 7.05 9.13 -3.32
N ARG A 80 7.60 8.56 -2.25
CA ARG A 80 8.94 8.90 -1.79
C ARG A 80 9.98 8.18 -2.63
N TYR A 81 10.60 8.92 -3.54
CA TYR A 81 11.56 8.38 -4.49
C TYR A 81 12.95 8.19 -3.86
N ASP A 82 13.32 9.06 -2.93
CA ASP A 82 14.59 9.03 -2.18
C ASP A 82 14.71 7.78 -1.30
N LEU A 83 13.61 7.34 -0.67
CA LEU A 83 13.59 6.09 0.07
C LEU A 83 13.71 4.83 -0.81
N TRP A 84 13.64 5.00 -2.14
CA TRP A 84 13.77 3.94 -3.14
C TRP A 84 15.13 3.96 -3.86
N VAL A 85 15.87 5.08 -3.82
CA VAL A 85 17.13 5.30 -4.59
C VAL A 85 18.34 5.68 -3.70
N SER A 86 18.08 6.12 -2.46
CA SER A 86 18.96 6.46 -1.33
C SER A 86 20.28 7.24 -1.57
N GLU A 87 20.32 8.44 -1.00
CA GLU A 87 21.51 9.03 -0.36
C GLU A 87 21.53 8.81 1.18
N ASP A 88 20.40 8.47 1.85
CA ASP A 88 20.38 8.01 3.27
C ASP A 88 20.31 6.47 3.35
N ARG A 89 21.47 5.84 3.18
CA ARG A 89 21.61 4.38 3.19
C ARG A 89 21.45 3.76 4.59
N GLU A 90 21.73 4.48 5.67
CA GLU A 90 21.85 3.88 7.00
C GLU A 90 20.50 3.53 7.63
N ASN A 91 19.53 4.45 7.59
CA ASN A 91 18.18 4.21 8.11
C ASN A 91 17.38 3.19 7.27
N GLN A 92 17.55 3.24 5.93
CA GLN A 92 16.98 2.23 5.05
C GLN A 92 17.53 0.84 5.35
N ASN A 93 18.84 0.75 5.62
CA ASN A 93 19.44 -0.52 6.00
C ASN A 93 18.83 -1.06 7.30
N ILE A 94 18.52 -0.23 8.30
CA ILE A 94 17.91 -0.70 9.55
C ILE A 94 16.48 -1.20 9.32
N LEU A 95 15.61 -0.41 8.68
CA LEU A 95 14.24 -0.86 8.39
C LEU A 95 14.22 -2.09 7.49
N GLN A 96 15.08 -2.12 6.47
CA GLN A 96 15.24 -3.28 5.60
C GLN A 96 15.76 -4.49 6.38
N ASN A 97 16.67 -4.33 7.34
CA ASN A 97 17.16 -5.42 8.18
C ASN A 97 16.05 -6.00 9.07
N GLU A 98 15.24 -5.15 9.72
CA GLU A 98 14.10 -5.62 10.53
C GLU A 98 13.06 -6.34 9.66
N ILE A 99 12.79 -5.82 8.47
CA ILE A 99 11.92 -6.49 7.50
C ILE A 99 12.51 -7.82 7.05
N SER A 100 13.81 -7.90 6.79
CA SER A 100 14.46 -9.14 6.36
C SER A 100 14.50 -10.20 7.46
N ARG A 101 14.48 -9.79 8.73
CA ARG A 101 14.33 -10.71 9.87
C ARG A 101 12.91 -11.25 9.98
N PHE A 102 11.91 -10.39 9.75
CA PHE A 102 10.49 -10.76 9.84
C PHE A 102 10.00 -11.53 8.61
N MET A 103 10.38 -11.07 7.41
CA MET A 103 10.01 -11.62 6.10
C MET A 103 11.28 -11.76 5.23
N PRO A 104 12.06 -12.85 5.41
CA PRO A 104 13.33 -13.04 4.71
C PRO A 104 13.19 -12.99 3.19
N GLY A 105 13.99 -12.14 2.54
CA GLY A 105 13.94 -11.93 1.09
C GLY A 105 12.96 -10.84 0.64
N ALA A 106 12.22 -10.23 1.56
CA ALA A 106 11.37 -9.10 1.23
C ALA A 106 12.19 -7.86 0.88
N SER A 107 11.70 -7.08 -0.07
CA SER A 107 12.30 -5.82 -0.54
C SER A 107 11.29 -4.68 -0.51
N PRO A 108 11.71 -3.41 -0.48
CA PRO A 108 10.78 -2.28 -0.48
C PRO A 108 9.99 -2.24 -1.79
N SER A 109 8.67 -2.05 -1.70
CA SER A 109 7.77 -2.05 -2.85
C SER A 109 6.87 -0.82 -2.97
N GLY A 110 7.05 0.17 -2.09
CA GLY A 110 6.54 1.51 -2.31
C GLY A 110 6.21 2.23 -1.02
N PHE A 111 6.76 3.42 -0.86
CA PHE A 111 6.54 4.26 0.31
C PHE A 111 5.79 5.52 -0.13
N PHE A 112 4.61 5.71 0.45
CA PHE A 112 3.68 6.72 0.00
C PHE A 112 3.18 7.56 1.16
N TRP A 113 3.02 8.84 0.88
CA TRP A 113 2.25 9.76 1.68
C TRP A 113 0.99 10.16 0.91
N TYR A 114 -0.14 10.09 1.60
CA TYR A 114 -1.47 10.41 1.10
C TYR A 114 -1.95 11.63 1.89
N PRO A 115 -1.95 12.83 1.31
CA PRO A 115 -2.65 13.97 1.90
C PRO A 115 -4.16 13.72 2.05
N ASN A 116 -4.85 14.65 2.70
CA ASN A 116 -6.30 14.55 2.86
C ASN A 116 -7.01 14.51 1.50
N GLY A 117 -7.94 13.56 1.33
CA GLY A 117 -8.69 13.39 0.08
C GLY A 117 -7.83 12.78 -1.03
N SER A 118 -6.92 11.87 -0.66
CA SER A 118 -6.07 11.12 -1.57
C SER A 118 -6.60 9.71 -1.79
N HIS A 119 -6.17 9.07 -2.88
CA HIS A 119 -6.54 7.70 -3.20
C HIS A 119 -5.53 6.98 -4.10
N MET A 120 -5.70 5.67 -4.22
CA MET A 120 -5.25 4.88 -5.35
C MET A 120 -6.43 4.08 -5.87
N GLY A 121 -6.74 4.25 -7.15
CA GLY A 121 -7.80 3.56 -7.86
C GLY A 121 -7.62 2.05 -7.90
N TRP A 122 -8.63 1.37 -8.45
CA TRP A 122 -8.61 -0.09 -8.58
C TRP A 122 -7.46 -0.57 -9.47
N HIS A 123 -6.61 -1.45 -8.91
CA HIS A 123 -5.48 -2.06 -9.59
C HIS A 123 -5.13 -3.43 -8.99
N THR A 124 -4.20 -4.15 -9.61
CA THR A 124 -3.89 -5.55 -9.27
C THR A 124 -2.47 -5.78 -8.77
N ASN A 125 -1.50 -4.97 -9.19
CA ASN A 125 -0.06 -5.22 -9.00
C ASN A 125 0.44 -6.55 -9.57
N ALA A 126 -0.32 -7.19 -10.48
CA ALA A 126 -0.01 -8.51 -11.04
C ALA A 126 1.28 -8.56 -11.87
N ASN A 127 1.85 -7.40 -12.23
CA ASN A 127 3.17 -7.29 -12.84
C ASN A 127 4.33 -7.65 -11.89
N ARG A 128 4.06 -7.73 -10.58
CA ARG A 128 5.01 -8.18 -9.56
C ARG A 128 4.28 -9.12 -8.58
N PRO A 129 4.04 -10.38 -8.98
CA PRO A 129 3.29 -11.32 -8.15
C PRO A 129 4.11 -11.77 -6.93
N GLY A 130 3.44 -11.98 -5.80
CA GLY A 130 4.08 -12.35 -4.54
C GLY A 130 3.35 -11.78 -3.33
N GLU A 131 3.91 -12.05 -2.15
CA GLU A 131 3.40 -11.52 -0.89
C GLU A 131 3.76 -10.06 -0.70
N ARG A 132 2.82 -9.30 -0.17
CA ARG A 132 2.98 -7.89 0.18
C ARG A 132 2.75 -7.72 1.67
N LEU A 133 3.69 -7.10 2.36
CA LEU A 133 3.45 -6.52 3.68
C LEU A 133 3.17 -5.03 3.51
N PHE A 134 1.99 -4.61 3.93
CA PHE A 134 1.60 -3.19 3.98
C PHE A 134 1.50 -2.76 5.44
N CYS A 135 2.39 -1.83 5.81
CA CYS A 135 2.35 -1.14 7.09
C CYS A 135 1.81 0.28 6.85
N THR A 136 0.67 0.62 7.42
CA THR A 136 0.00 1.89 7.16
C THR A 136 -0.28 2.62 8.46
N TYR A 137 -0.11 3.94 8.43
CA TYR A 137 -0.35 4.79 9.59
C TYR A 137 -1.39 5.84 9.26
N VAL A 138 -2.40 5.97 10.12
CA VAL A 138 -3.44 7.01 10.01
C VAL A 138 -3.59 7.74 11.33
N LYS A 139 -3.72 9.07 11.27
CA LYS A 139 -3.89 9.91 12.47
C LYS A 139 -5.29 9.84 13.06
N GLU A 140 -6.27 9.46 12.26
CA GLU A 140 -7.67 9.35 12.67
C GLU A 140 -8.28 8.08 12.06
N GLY A 141 -8.81 7.21 12.92
CA GLY A 141 -9.41 5.95 12.51
C GLY A 141 -10.76 6.10 11.80
N GLY A 142 -11.14 5.09 11.02
CA GLY A 142 -12.46 5.00 10.39
C GLY A 142 -12.69 5.94 9.20
N LYS A 143 -11.65 6.64 8.73
CA LYS A 143 -11.74 7.60 7.61
C LYS A 143 -10.94 7.21 6.37
N SER A 144 -10.07 6.22 6.51
CA SER A 144 -9.26 5.66 5.43
C SER A 144 -9.54 4.18 5.31
N PHE A 145 -9.43 3.61 4.11
CA PHE A 145 -9.64 2.18 3.91
C PHE A 145 -8.68 1.59 2.88
N PHE A 146 -8.45 0.29 3.04
CA PHE A 146 -8.01 -0.59 1.97
C PHE A 146 -9.21 -1.45 1.58
N ARG A 147 -9.53 -1.48 0.28
CA ARG A 147 -10.65 -2.28 -0.23
C ARG A 147 -10.11 -3.26 -1.25
N TYR A 148 -10.59 -4.49 -1.21
CA TYR A 148 -10.17 -5.53 -2.15
C TYR A 148 -11.30 -6.46 -2.55
N ARG A 149 -11.18 -7.06 -3.74
CA ARG A 149 -12.01 -8.16 -4.20
C ARG A 149 -11.29 -9.47 -3.92
N HIS A 150 -11.91 -10.36 -3.15
CA HIS A 150 -11.35 -11.68 -2.90
C HIS A 150 -11.27 -12.48 -4.21
N PRO A 151 -10.09 -13.02 -4.58
CA PRO A 151 -9.90 -13.65 -5.88
C PRO A 151 -10.89 -14.79 -6.16
N ASP A 152 -11.04 -15.73 -5.22
CA ASP A 152 -11.89 -16.91 -5.42
C ASP A 152 -13.39 -16.63 -5.35
N THR A 153 -13.84 -15.81 -4.40
CA THR A 153 -15.27 -15.62 -4.13
C THR A 153 -15.88 -14.43 -4.87
N GLY A 154 -15.04 -13.53 -5.38
CA GLY A 154 -15.45 -12.26 -5.97
C GLY A 154 -16.09 -11.26 -4.99
N LYS A 155 -16.20 -11.60 -3.71
CA LYS A 155 -16.73 -10.70 -2.68
C LYS A 155 -15.77 -9.53 -2.45
N ILE A 156 -16.33 -8.33 -2.28
CA ILE A 156 -15.57 -7.13 -2.00
C ILE A 156 -15.61 -6.83 -0.50
N TYR A 157 -14.42 -6.59 0.06
CA TYR A 157 -14.22 -6.27 1.47
C TYR A 157 -13.66 -4.86 1.59
N THR A 158 -14.24 -4.06 2.49
CA THR A 158 -13.72 -2.74 2.85
C THR A 158 -13.13 -2.83 4.25
N CYS A 159 -11.80 -2.75 4.34
CA CYS A 159 -11.07 -2.77 5.60
C CYS A 159 -10.78 -1.33 6.04
N TRP A 160 -11.60 -0.83 6.95
CA TRP A 160 -11.41 0.50 7.54
C TRP A 160 -10.21 0.51 8.49
N GLU A 161 -9.32 1.48 8.30
CA GLU A 161 -8.08 1.58 9.09
C GLU A 161 -8.37 2.20 10.47
N LYS A 162 -7.82 1.60 11.51
CA LYS A 162 -7.86 2.11 12.90
C LYS A 162 -6.84 3.23 13.08
N GLU A 163 -7.04 4.09 14.08
CA GLU A 163 -6.04 5.09 14.44
C GLU A 163 -4.69 4.44 14.79
N GLY A 164 -3.60 5.02 14.30
CA GLY A 164 -2.25 4.49 14.46
C GLY A 164 -1.86 3.51 13.34
N TRP A 165 -1.05 2.52 13.72
CA TRP A 165 -0.52 1.51 12.79
C TRP A 165 -1.52 0.41 12.46
N ASN A 166 -1.62 0.08 11.17
CA ASN A 166 -2.39 -1.02 10.63
C ASN A 166 -1.46 -1.88 9.77
N PHE A 167 -1.57 -3.20 9.90
CA PHE A 167 -0.69 -4.14 9.22
C PHE A 167 -1.50 -5.17 8.45
N ARG A 168 -1.11 -5.42 7.20
CA ARG A 168 -1.74 -6.45 6.37
C ARG A 168 -0.72 -7.17 5.51
N ILE A 169 -0.87 -8.48 5.42
CA ILE A 169 -0.19 -9.30 4.42
C ILE A 169 -1.21 -9.79 3.40
N PHE A 170 -0.89 -9.66 2.12
CA PHE A 170 -1.74 -10.18 1.06
C PHE A 170 -0.94 -10.74 -0.12
N LEU A 171 -1.54 -11.70 -0.81
CA LEU A 171 -0.94 -12.38 -1.96
C LEU A 171 -1.44 -11.74 -3.26
N VAL A 172 -0.50 -11.27 -4.08
CA VAL A 172 -0.78 -10.82 -5.44
C VAL A 172 -0.48 -11.95 -6.41
N GLY A 173 -1.51 -12.40 -7.14
CA GLY A 173 -1.40 -13.43 -8.16
C GLY A 173 -0.85 -12.93 -9.50
N ASN A 174 -0.45 -13.88 -10.36
CA ASN A 174 0.11 -13.63 -11.70
C ASN A 174 -0.82 -13.99 -12.86
N ARG A 175 -2.07 -14.38 -12.58
CA ARG A 175 -3.06 -14.75 -13.59
C ARG A 175 -4.39 -14.05 -13.34
N ALA A 176 -5.15 -13.81 -14.40
CA ALA A 176 -6.39 -13.04 -14.32
C ALA A 176 -7.38 -13.63 -13.28
N GLU A 177 -7.44 -14.96 -13.16
CA GLU A 177 -8.29 -15.65 -12.19
C GLU A 177 -7.90 -15.41 -10.72
N ASN A 178 -6.64 -15.05 -10.45
CA ASN A 178 -6.12 -14.84 -9.09
C ASN A 178 -5.65 -13.41 -8.82
N TYR A 179 -6.04 -12.46 -9.67
CA TYR A 179 -5.78 -11.04 -9.44
C TYR A 179 -6.44 -10.57 -8.14
N LEU A 180 -5.61 -10.01 -7.26
CA LEU A 180 -6.09 -9.28 -6.11
C LEU A 180 -6.37 -7.85 -6.52
N TRP A 181 -7.56 -7.59 -7.06
CA TRP A 181 -8.03 -6.22 -7.29
C TRP A 181 -8.17 -5.50 -5.95
N HIS A 182 -7.55 -4.34 -5.82
CA HIS A 182 -7.61 -3.52 -4.63
C HIS A 182 -7.51 -2.02 -4.94
N CYS A 183 -7.98 -1.22 -3.99
CA CYS A 183 -7.91 0.24 -4.04
C CYS A 183 -7.75 0.80 -2.62
N VAL A 184 -7.35 2.08 -2.53
CA VAL A 184 -7.06 2.76 -1.27
C VAL A 184 -7.75 4.11 -1.24
N TYR A 185 -8.36 4.45 -0.11
CA TYR A 185 -8.87 5.78 0.17
C TYR A 185 -8.25 6.36 1.43
N ALA A 186 -7.94 7.65 1.39
CA ALA A 186 -7.41 8.42 2.50
C ALA A 186 -8.17 9.76 2.61
N ALA A 187 -9.29 9.78 3.33
CA ALA A 187 -9.97 11.04 3.62
C ALA A 187 -9.11 11.95 4.53
N VAL A 188 -8.32 11.32 5.39
CA VAL A 188 -7.33 11.96 6.25
C VAL A 188 -5.93 11.54 5.84
N GLU A 189 -4.96 12.31 6.32
CA GLU A 189 -3.55 12.04 6.11
C GLU A 189 -3.18 10.61 6.49
N ARG A 190 -2.51 9.94 5.55
CA ARG A 190 -2.12 8.54 5.66
C ARG A 190 -0.72 8.34 5.13
N MET A 191 0.03 7.43 5.75
CA MET A 191 1.30 6.94 5.23
C MET A 191 1.22 5.43 4.98
N SER A 192 1.98 4.94 4.00
CA SER A 192 2.13 3.50 3.78
C SER A 192 3.56 3.13 3.45
N PHE A 193 4.02 2.05 4.07
CA PHE A 193 5.28 1.38 3.78
C PHE A 193 4.98 -0.02 3.25
N GLY A 194 5.21 -0.23 1.95
CA GLY A 194 5.03 -1.50 1.28
C GLY A 194 6.34 -2.28 1.17
N PHE A 195 6.29 -3.57 1.47
CA PHE A 195 7.36 -4.53 1.24
C PHE A 195 6.84 -5.73 0.44
N TYR A 196 7.73 -6.39 -0.27
CA TYR A 196 7.42 -7.41 -1.27
C TYR A 196 8.35 -8.60 -1.18
N LEU A 197 7.75 -9.77 -1.06
CA LEU A 197 8.40 -11.07 -1.19
C LEU A 197 7.95 -11.74 -2.50
N PRO A 198 8.85 -11.98 -3.47
CA PRO A 198 8.52 -12.70 -4.70
C PRO A 198 7.97 -14.11 -4.44
N LEU A 199 7.07 -14.58 -5.32
CA LEU A 199 6.51 -15.93 -5.24
C LEU A 199 7.59 -17.01 -5.11
N GLU A 200 8.73 -16.85 -5.80
CA GLU A 200 9.82 -17.82 -5.83
C GLU A 200 10.55 -17.95 -4.48
N LEU A 201 10.44 -16.94 -3.62
CA LEU A 201 11.07 -16.91 -2.30
C LEU A 201 10.09 -17.23 -1.16
N MET A 202 8.80 -17.35 -1.47
CA MET A 202 7.81 -17.81 -0.51
C MET A 202 8.07 -19.28 -0.17
N LYS A 203 8.22 -19.58 1.11
CA LYS A 203 8.28 -20.97 1.57
C LYS A 203 6.88 -21.55 1.47
N HIS A 204 6.73 -22.61 0.67
CA HIS A 204 5.54 -23.44 0.69
C HIS A 204 5.62 -24.35 1.91
N ASP A 205 5.05 -23.89 3.02
CA ASP A 205 4.75 -24.77 4.16
C ASP A 205 3.51 -25.62 3.85
#